data_AF-A0A1C0SQJ8-F1
#
_entry.id   AF-A0A1C0SQJ8-F1
#
_cell.length_a   1.000
_cell.length_b   1.000
_cell.length_c   1.000
_cell.angle_alpha   90.00
_cell.angle_beta   90.00
_cell.angle_gamma   90.00
#
_symmetry.space_group_name_H-M   'P 1'
#
loop_
_entity.id
_entity.type
_entity.pdbx_description
1 polymer ?
#
loop_
_entity_poly.entity_id
_entity_poly.type
_entity_poly.pdbx_seq_one_letter_code
_entity_poly.pdbx_strand_id
1 'polypeptide(L)'
;MADARARALSYKSADGFRTEWQKLMAKELFKRFREERIVFHGLRKNAAINLLEVGCTENQVGAICSMSAQMAQHYGREVALRSLAKDAMKLMAARWSEIKPAGFRNRNGM
;
A
#
# COMPACT_ATOMS: atom_id res chain seq x y z
N MET A 1 29.30 10.54 -13.58
CA MET A 1 29.14 10.52 -15.05
C MET A 1 27.93 9.63 -15.35
N ALA A 2 26.73 10.20 -15.41
CA ALA A 2 25.53 9.44 -15.77
C ALA A 2 25.57 9.16 -17.28
N ASP A 3 25.50 7.87 -17.66
CA ASP A 3 25.54 7.42 -19.05
C ASP A 3 24.36 8.01 -19.84
N ALA A 4 24.68 8.94 -20.74
CA ALA A 4 23.72 9.62 -21.61
C ALA A 4 22.98 8.67 -22.58
N ARG A 5 23.42 7.40 -22.70
CA ARG A 5 22.80 6.39 -23.59
C ARG A 5 21.47 5.85 -23.10
N ALA A 6 21.13 5.99 -21.81
CA ALA A 6 19.88 5.46 -21.27
C ALA A 6 18.62 6.18 -21.80
N ARG A 7 18.76 7.41 -22.34
CA ARG A 7 17.64 8.22 -22.86
C ARG A 7 17.16 7.83 -24.26
N ALA A 8 17.78 6.87 -24.94
CA ALA A 8 17.56 6.62 -26.37
C ALA A 8 16.66 5.41 -26.73
N LEU A 9 16.18 4.63 -25.76
CA LEU A 9 15.27 3.50 -26.06
C LEU A 9 13.81 3.97 -26.11
N SER A 10 13.45 4.55 -27.25
CA SER A 10 12.04 4.79 -27.60
C SER A 10 11.44 3.52 -28.20
N TYR A 11 10.47 2.92 -27.53
CA TYR A 11 9.73 1.78 -28.06
C TYR A 11 8.63 2.27 -29.00
N LYS A 12 8.61 1.76 -30.24
CA LYS A 12 7.63 2.15 -31.26
C LYS A 12 6.23 1.58 -31.01
N SER A 13 6.08 0.62 -30.10
CA SER A 13 4.80 0.01 -29.72
C SER A 13 4.86 -0.56 -28.30
N ALA A 14 3.69 -0.77 -27.69
CA ALA A 14 3.56 -1.41 -26.38
C ALA A 14 4.13 -2.84 -26.37
N ASP A 15 3.96 -3.58 -27.47
CA ASP A 15 4.51 -4.94 -27.60
C ASP A 15 6.02 -4.95 -27.77
N GLY A 16 6.58 -3.93 -28.45
CA GLY A 16 8.03 -3.72 -28.52
C GLY A 16 8.63 -3.44 -27.14
N PHE A 17 7.98 -2.59 -26.35
CA PHE A 17 8.35 -2.36 -24.95
C PHE A 17 8.28 -3.67 -24.15
N ARG A 18 7.18 -4.41 -24.25
CA ARG A 18 6.97 -5.65 -23.49
C ARG A 18 8.06 -6.68 -23.78
N THR A 19 8.41 -6.86 -25.06
CA THR A 19 9.45 -7.79 -25.49
C THR A 19 10.82 -7.45 -24.90
N GLU A 20 11.25 -6.20 -25.04
CA GLU A 20 12.55 -5.77 -24.50
C GLU A 20 12.56 -5.74 -22.97
N TRP A 21 11.43 -5.40 -22.34
CA TRP A 21 11.26 -5.50 -20.90
C TRP A 21 11.40 -6.95 -20.42
N GLN A 22 10.80 -7.92 -21.12
CA GLN A 22 10.95 -9.34 -20.80
C GLN A 22 12.40 -9.81 -20.92
N LYS A 23 13.13 -9.41 -21.97
CA LYS A 23 14.56 -9.71 -22.12
C LYS A 23 15.39 -9.13 -20.98
N LEU A 24 15.11 -7.87 -20.59
CA LEU A 24 15.78 -7.23 -19.46
C LEU A 24 15.48 -7.98 -18.15
N MET A 25 14.21 -8.29 -17.92
CA MET A 25 13.73 -9.03 -16.76
C MET A 25 14.25 -10.46 -16.68
N ALA A 26 14.79 -11.04 -17.74
CA ALA A 26 15.41 -12.37 -17.73
C ALA A 26 16.87 -12.37 -17.24
N LYS A 27 17.53 -11.20 -17.16
CA LYS A 27 18.91 -11.08 -16.69
C LYS A 27 19.02 -11.39 -15.19
N GLU A 28 20.18 -11.88 -14.74
CA GLU A 28 20.34 -12.27 -13.33
C GLU A 28 20.28 -11.12 -12.33
N LEU A 29 20.57 -9.89 -12.76
CA LEU A 29 20.33 -8.70 -11.95
C LEU A 29 18.87 -8.58 -11.46
N PHE A 30 17.90 -9.10 -12.24
CA PHE A 30 16.47 -9.05 -11.92
C PHE A 30 15.92 -10.35 -11.33
N LYS A 31 16.78 -11.31 -10.96
CA LYS A 31 16.35 -12.61 -10.40
C LYS A 31 15.37 -12.46 -9.25
N ARG A 32 15.71 -11.59 -8.30
CA ARG A 32 14.88 -11.27 -7.14
C ARG A 32 13.48 -10.77 -7.53
N PHE A 33 13.37 -9.94 -8.57
CA PHE A 33 12.07 -9.41 -9.01
C PHE A 33 11.16 -10.52 -9.55
N ARG A 34 11.74 -11.55 -10.17
CA ARG A 34 11.00 -12.72 -10.66
C ARG A 34 10.58 -13.63 -9.49
N GLU A 35 11.51 -13.95 -8.60
CA GLU A 35 11.28 -14.83 -7.44
C GLU A 35 10.26 -14.25 -6.46
N GLU A 36 10.38 -12.96 -6.14
CA GLU A 36 9.47 -12.25 -5.23
C GLU A 36 8.24 -11.67 -5.95
N ARG A 37 8.10 -11.89 -7.27
CA ARG A 37 6.99 -11.39 -8.11
C ARG A 37 6.79 -9.87 -7.99
N ILE A 38 7.88 -9.11 -7.92
CA ILE A 38 7.88 -7.64 -7.86
C ILE A 38 7.54 -7.10 -9.25
N VAL A 39 6.38 -6.45 -9.37
CA VAL A 39 5.85 -5.91 -10.63
C VAL A 39 5.39 -4.46 -10.48
N PHE A 40 5.33 -3.71 -11.59
CA PHE A 40 4.88 -2.30 -11.58
C PHE A 40 3.49 -2.11 -10.99
N HIS A 41 2.58 -3.07 -11.19
CA HIS A 41 1.25 -3.01 -10.58
C HIS A 41 1.32 -2.97 -9.05
N GLY A 42 2.25 -3.74 -8.44
CA GLY A 42 2.48 -3.73 -7.01
C GLY A 42 3.02 -2.40 -6.50
N LEU A 43 3.90 -1.74 -7.28
CA LEU A 43 4.40 -0.40 -6.94
C LEU A 43 3.27 0.65 -6.90
N ARG A 44 2.41 0.67 -7.93
CA ARG A 44 1.28 1.62 -7.96
C ARG A 44 0.28 1.37 -6.83
N LYS A 45 0.02 0.10 -6.50
CA LYS A 45 -0.81 -0.27 -5.34
C LYS A 45 -0.18 0.21 -4.02
N ASN A 46 1.11 -0.04 -3.81
CA ASN A 46 1.79 0.36 -2.57
C ASN A 46 1.86 1.87 -2.40
N ALA A 47 2.08 2.61 -3.49
CA ALA A 47 2.02 4.08 -3.45
C ALA A 47 0.64 4.58 -3.01
N ALA A 48 -0.44 4.01 -3.55
CA ALA A 48 -1.81 4.37 -3.15
C ALA A 48 -2.07 4.05 -1.67
N ILE A 49 -1.66 2.87 -1.19
CA ILE A 49 -1.81 2.47 0.22
C ILE A 49 -1.05 3.42 1.15
N ASN A 50 0.21 3.74 0.85
CA ASN A 50 1.01 4.63 1.68
C ASN A 50 0.40 6.04 1.77
N LEU A 51 -0.13 6.57 0.66
CA LEU A 51 -0.82 7.86 0.63
C LEU A 51 -2.09 7.84 1.50
N LEU A 52 -2.85 6.74 1.47
CA LEU A 52 -4.04 6.58 2.32
C LEU A 52 -3.65 6.44 3.80
N GLU A 53 -2.55 5.75 4.11
CA GLU A 53 -2.05 5.59 5.48
C GLU A 53 -1.59 6.93 6.11
N VAL A 54 -1.09 7.88 5.30
CA VAL A 54 -0.77 9.24 5.77
C VAL A 54 -1.98 10.18 5.80
N GLY A 55 -3.15 9.71 5.40
CA GLY A 55 -4.41 10.46 5.47
C GLY A 55 -4.79 11.24 4.21
N CYS A 56 -4.16 10.97 3.06
CA CYS A 56 -4.67 11.52 1.80
C CYS A 56 -6.06 10.95 1.48
N THR A 57 -6.93 11.79 0.92
CA THR A 57 -8.23 11.38 0.37
C THR A 57 -8.06 10.56 -0.91
N GLU A 58 -9.06 9.76 -1.26
CA GLU A 58 -9.09 8.96 -2.48
C GLU A 58 -8.94 9.80 -3.74
N ASN A 59 -9.45 11.04 -3.73
CA ASN A 59 -9.29 11.98 -4.84
C ASN A 59 -7.84 12.48 -4.98
N GLN A 60 -7.16 12.75 -3.87
CA GLN A 60 -5.73 13.12 -3.88
C GLN A 60 -4.87 11.96 -4.36
N VAL A 61 -5.16 10.74 -3.92
CA VAL A 61 -4.51 9.51 -4.40
C VAL A 61 -4.75 9.33 -5.89
N GLY A 62 -5.99 9.54 -6.35
CA GLY A 62 -6.34 9.45 -7.77
C GLY A 62 -5.58 10.44 -8.64
N ALA A 63 -5.40 11.68 -8.16
CA ALA A 63 -4.62 12.71 -8.84
C ALA A 63 -3.12 12.34 -8.95
N ILE A 64 -2.53 11.77 -7.89
CA ILE A 64 -1.10 11.40 -7.87
C ILE A 64 -0.83 10.11 -8.67
N CYS A 65 -1.66 9.08 -8.48
CA CYS A 65 -1.43 7.75 -9.05
C CYS A 65 -2.18 7.49 -10.37
N SER A 66 -2.83 8.52 -10.92
CA SER A 66 -3.65 8.45 -12.15
C SER A 66 -4.63 7.27 -12.13
N MET A 67 -5.45 7.20 -11.08
CA MET A 67 -6.49 6.17 -10.92
C MET A 67 -7.80 6.80 -10.46
N SER A 68 -8.92 6.09 -10.66
CA SER A 68 -10.22 6.57 -10.18
C SER A 68 -10.30 6.53 -8.65
N ALA A 69 -11.13 7.39 -8.07
CA ALA A 69 -11.41 7.38 -6.63
C ALA A 69 -11.93 6.01 -6.16
N GLN A 70 -12.76 5.35 -6.97
CA GLN A 70 -13.26 4.00 -6.68
C GLN A 70 -12.12 2.96 -6.59
N MET A 71 -11.10 3.06 -7.44
CA MET A 71 -9.91 2.20 -7.37
C MET A 71 -9.05 2.51 -6.14
N ALA A 72 -8.89 3.79 -5.79
CA ALA A 72 -8.20 4.18 -4.56
C ALA A 72 -8.94 3.66 -3.31
N GLN A 73 -10.27 3.78 -3.29
CA GLN A 73 -11.12 3.27 -2.21
C GLN A 73 -10.99 1.74 -2.06
N HIS A 74 -10.88 1.00 -3.16
CA HIS A 74 -10.67 -0.45 -3.12
C HIS A 74 -9.40 -0.81 -2.34
N TYR A 75 -8.29 -0.09 -2.56
CA TYR A 75 -7.05 -0.26 -1.79
C TYR A 75 -7.15 0.28 -0.36
N GLY A 76 -7.97 1.31 -0.14
CA GLY A 76 -8.16 1.94 1.17
C GLY A 76 -8.95 1.11 2.19
N ARG A 77 -9.68 0.07 1.78
CA ARG A 77 -10.49 -0.74 2.71
C ARG A 77 -9.67 -1.33 3.85
N GLU A 78 -8.52 -1.92 3.53
CA GLU A 78 -7.64 -2.50 4.56
C GLU A 78 -6.98 -1.43 5.43
N VAL A 79 -6.59 -0.30 4.83
CA VAL A 79 -6.00 0.83 5.54
C VAL A 79 -6.99 1.39 6.56
N ALA A 80 -8.22 1.68 6.11
CA ALA A 80 -9.31 2.15 6.95
C ALA A 80 -9.63 1.16 8.07
N LEU A 81 -9.69 -0.15 7.78
CA LEU A 81 -9.91 -1.19 8.78
C LEU A 81 -8.83 -1.17 9.87
N ARG A 82 -7.54 -1.09 9.48
CA ARG A 82 -6.42 -1.07 10.44
C ARG A 82 -6.44 0.20 11.30
N SER A 83 -6.71 1.36 10.71
CA SER A 83 -6.80 2.63 11.43
C SER A 83 -7.98 2.63 12.41
N LEU A 84 -9.18 2.21 11.95
CA LEU A 84 -10.38 2.08 12.79
C LEU A 84 -10.17 1.09 13.94
N ALA A 85 -9.53 -0.05 13.69
CA ALA A 85 -9.22 -1.02 14.74
C ALA A 85 -8.28 -0.44 15.80
N LYS A 86 -7.23 0.29 15.40
CA LYS A 86 -6.31 0.97 16.33
C LYS A 86 -7.04 2.00 17.18
N ASP A 87 -7.91 2.81 16.57
CA ASP A 87 -8.64 3.85 17.30
C ASP A 87 -9.71 3.26 18.22
N ALA A 88 -10.40 2.19 17.80
CA ALA A 88 -11.32 1.44 18.65
C ALA A 88 -10.61 0.83 19.87
N MET A 89 -9.41 0.28 19.70
CA MET A 89 -8.61 -0.25 20.80
C MET A 89 -8.17 0.85 21.79
N LYS A 90 -7.80 2.04 21.30
CA LYS A 90 -7.50 3.19 22.17
C LYS A 90 -8.74 3.61 22.97
N LEU A 91 -9.89 3.70 22.31
CA LEU A 91 -11.16 4.07 22.95
C LEU A 91 -11.55 3.04 24.02
N MET A 92 -11.43 1.76 23.71
CA MET A 92 -11.67 0.65 24.63
C MET A 92 -10.77 0.75 25.87
N ALA A 93 -9.47 0.98 25.68
CA ALA A 93 -8.52 1.12 26.77
C ALA A 93 -8.82 2.34 27.66
N ALA A 94 -9.14 3.48 27.05
CA ALA A 94 -9.44 4.72 27.78
C ALA A 94 -10.70 4.61 28.64
N ARG A 95 -11.72 3.89 28.16
CA ARG A 95 -13.02 3.75 28.83
C ARG A 95 -13.17 2.46 29.63
N TRP A 96 -12.12 1.64 29.69
CA TRP A 96 -12.19 0.33 30.31
C TRP A 96 -12.67 0.37 31.76
N SER A 97 -12.28 1.38 32.54
CA SER A 97 -12.72 1.57 33.93
C SER A 97 -14.24 1.78 34.07
N GLU A 98 -14.87 2.44 33.10
CA GLU A 98 -16.32 2.70 33.07
C GLU A 98 -17.13 1.46 32.72
N ILE A 99 -16.63 0.67 31.76
CA ILE A 99 -17.36 -0.47 31.17
C ILE A 99 -16.92 -1.83 31.75
N LYS A 100 -15.96 -1.85 32.68
CA LYS A 100 -15.41 -3.08 33.27
C LYS A 100 -16.55 -3.93 33.85
N PRO A 101 -16.82 -5.14 33.31
CA PRO A 101 -17.90 -5.98 33.81
C PRO A 101 -17.66 -6.34 35.28
N ALA A 102 -18.75 -6.44 36.05
CA ALA A 102 -18.68 -6.75 37.48
C ALA A 102 -17.91 -8.06 37.77
N GLY A 103 -17.94 -9.03 36.85
CA GLY A 103 -17.18 -10.29 36.95
C GLY A 103 -15.66 -10.14 36.91
N PHE A 104 -15.12 -9.00 36.50
CA PHE A 104 -13.68 -8.69 36.51
C PHE A 104 -13.26 -7.78 37.69
N ARG A 105 -14.21 -7.31 38.51
CA ARG A 105 -13.89 -6.63 39.77
C ARG A 105 -13.45 -7.71 40.75
N ASN A 106 -12.18 -7.71 41.11
CA ASN A 106 -11.64 -8.66 42.07
C ASN A 106 -12.46 -8.56 43.38
N ARG A 107 -12.98 -9.68 43.87
CA ARG A 107 -13.78 -9.75 45.12
C ARG A 107 -12.94 -9.61 46.38
N ASN A 108 -11.63 -9.38 46.25
CA ASN A 108 -10.70 -9.26 47.36
C ASN A 108 -10.21 -7.82 47.45
N GLY A 109 -10.92 -7.00 48.21
CA GLY A 109 -10.56 -5.63 48.57
C GLY A 109 -11.44 -5.18 49.72
N MET A 110 -11.06 -5.61 50.93
CA MET A 110 -11.26 -4.81 52.15
C MET A 110 -10.53 -3.48 52.00
#